data_AF-A0A955JU12-F1
#
_entry.id   AF-A0A955JU12-F1
#
_cell.length_a   1.000
_cell.length_b   1.000
_cell.length_c   1.000
_cell.angle_alpha   90.00
_cell.angle_beta   90.00
_cell.angle_gamma   90.00
#
_symmetry.space_group_name_H-M   'P 1'
#
loop_
_entity.id
_entity.type
_entity.pdbx_description
1 polymer ?
#
loop_
_entity_poly.entity_id
_entity_poly.type
_entity_poly.pdbx_seq_one_letter_code
_entity_poly.pdbx_strand_id
1 'polypeptide(L)'
;MSAGGMNKRLKVLIAAVLLPLGVLIPFLSLESHYSTQTSAQSTDSALEQRKEQYRAKLQADISKAQQDRLKLRCSVVQANVKNLAGRLGEIQTKRTTAYDAILGELNALLTLLDTQGVDTTNLKTDVTSLSDKVTTYKTQMTAYKQAVDDMTVIDCSQDPVSFQAALSVARSEHDALVTTTGDIRTYITNTIKPALQTMRTQIETGQITGGTQ
;
A
#
# COMPACT_ATOMS: atom_id res chain seq x y z
N MET A 1 -53.68 26.73 5.06
CA MET A 1 -53.03 25.78 4.13
C MET A 1 -51.59 25.61 4.61
N SER A 2 -51.32 24.81 5.66
CA SER A 2 -51.00 23.36 5.65
C SER A 2 -49.83 23.05 4.68
N ALA A 3 -48.57 22.86 5.05
CA ALA A 3 -47.84 22.10 6.11
C ALA A 3 -47.35 20.71 5.65
N GLY A 4 -46.05 20.44 5.92
CA GLY A 4 -45.45 19.10 6.07
C GLY A 4 -44.63 18.60 4.88
N GLY A 5 -43.41 18.07 5.02
CA GLY A 5 -42.61 17.77 6.21
C GLY A 5 -41.35 16.99 5.80
N MET A 6 -40.20 17.38 6.35
CA MET A 6 -38.91 16.70 6.18
C MET A 6 -38.89 15.37 6.96
N ASN A 7 -38.46 14.29 6.30
CA ASN A 7 -38.30 12.99 6.93
C ASN A 7 -37.02 12.93 7.79
N LYS A 8 -37.22 13.13 9.10
CA LYS A 8 -36.34 12.77 10.21
C LYS A 8 -36.54 11.29 10.56
N ARG A 9 -35.81 10.35 9.96
CA ARG A 9 -35.75 8.96 10.46
C ARG A 9 -34.44 8.28 10.09
N LEU A 10 -33.37 8.51 10.87
CA LEU A 10 -32.44 7.46 11.34
C LEU A 10 -31.38 8.05 12.28
N LYS A 11 -31.80 8.39 13.50
CA LYS A 11 -30.92 8.53 14.66
C LYS A 11 -31.55 7.73 15.79
N VAL A 12 -30.70 7.26 16.73
CA VAL A 12 -31.05 6.74 18.08
C VAL A 12 -31.34 5.21 18.01
N LEU A 13 -30.64 4.23 18.61
CA LEU A 13 -29.85 4.01 19.84
C LEU A 13 -28.84 2.84 19.57
N ILE A 14 -27.79 2.55 20.36
CA ILE A 14 -27.84 1.84 21.66
C ILE A 14 -26.44 1.85 22.34
N ALA A 15 -26.50 2.13 23.66
CA ALA A 15 -25.63 1.73 24.76
C ALA A 15 -24.19 2.25 24.88
N ALA A 16 -24.08 3.32 25.67
CA ALA A 16 -22.97 3.56 26.57
C ALA A 16 -22.84 2.40 27.59
N VAL A 17 -21.70 1.72 27.60
CA VAL A 17 -21.28 0.85 28.70
C VAL A 17 -20.38 1.67 29.61
N LEU A 18 -20.97 2.14 30.70
CA LEU A 18 -20.32 2.61 31.91
C LEU A 18 -19.55 1.46 32.55
N LEU A 19 -18.24 1.60 32.73
CA LEU A 19 -17.46 0.77 33.64
C LEU A 19 -17.00 1.61 34.84
N PRO A 20 -16.98 1.01 36.05
CA PRO A 20 -16.96 1.73 37.32
C PRO A 20 -15.57 2.24 37.71
N LEU A 21 -15.56 3.44 38.27
CA LEU A 21 -14.56 3.92 39.22
C LEU A 21 -14.54 3.02 40.46
N GLY A 22 -13.36 2.51 40.81
CA GLY A 22 -13.17 1.81 42.08
C GLY A 22 -11.77 1.26 42.33
N VAL A 23 -11.06 1.97 43.21
CA VAL A 23 -10.12 1.47 44.24
C VAL A 23 -8.62 1.30 43.91
N LEU A 24 -7.87 2.26 44.46
CA LEU A 24 -6.52 2.20 45.05
C LEU A 24 -5.93 0.82 45.37
N ILE A 25 -4.69 0.57 44.93
CA ILE A 25 -3.62 0.00 45.78
C ILE A 25 -2.29 0.70 45.45
N PRO A 26 -1.54 1.19 46.46
CA PRO A 26 -0.17 1.67 46.30
C PRO A 26 0.81 0.50 46.40
N PHE A 27 1.71 0.33 45.43
CA PHE A 27 2.99 -0.33 45.69
C PHE A 27 4.09 0.34 44.88
N LEU A 28 4.99 0.95 45.64
CA LEU A 28 6.34 1.30 45.26
C LEU A 28 7.06 0.02 44.84
N SER A 29 7.28 -0.16 43.54
CA SER A 29 8.35 -1.01 43.02
C SER A 29 9.25 -0.10 42.20
N LEU A 30 10.31 0.37 42.86
CA LEU A 30 11.42 1.06 42.24
C LEU A 30 12.36 -0.02 41.68
N GLU A 31 11.89 -0.86 40.76
CA GLU A 31 12.78 -1.65 39.92
C GLU A 31 13.36 -0.71 38.86
N SER A 32 14.64 -0.39 38.99
CA SER A 32 15.40 0.22 37.90
C SER A 32 15.50 -0.78 36.75
N HIS A 33 14.49 -0.79 35.88
CA HIS A 33 14.66 -1.30 34.54
C HIS A 33 15.53 -0.29 33.79
N TYR A 34 16.86 -0.39 33.98
CA TYR A 34 17.79 -0.11 32.91
C TYR A 34 17.43 -1.07 31.77
N SER A 35 16.50 -0.64 30.93
CA SER A 35 16.38 -1.18 29.59
C SER A 35 17.63 -0.70 28.86
N THR A 36 18.61 -1.58 28.77
CA THR A 36 19.77 -1.40 27.91
C THR A 36 19.25 -1.08 26.51
N GLN A 37 19.67 0.07 25.98
CA GLN A 37 19.40 0.52 24.62
C GLN A 37 19.88 -0.54 23.61
N THR A 38 19.02 -1.50 23.28
CA THR A 38 19.20 -2.50 22.22
C THR A 38 18.29 -2.16 21.03
N SER A 39 18.28 -0.90 20.59
CA SER A 39 17.52 -0.47 19.41
C SER A 39 18.37 0.17 18.32
N ALA A 40 19.57 0.66 18.62
CA ALA A 40 20.49 1.24 17.63
C ALA A 40 21.31 0.17 16.89
N GLN A 41 21.64 -0.94 17.55
CA GLN A 41 22.53 -1.97 16.99
C GLN A 41 21.81 -2.90 15.99
N SER A 42 20.47 -2.99 16.04
CA SER A 42 19.67 -3.80 15.11
C SER A 42 19.40 -3.10 13.78
N THR A 43 19.29 -1.76 13.77
CA THR A 43 19.06 -0.98 12.54
C THR A 43 20.29 -0.95 11.63
N ASP A 44 21.49 -0.82 12.21
CA ASP A 44 22.74 -0.78 11.43
C ASP A 44 23.04 -2.13 10.77
N SER A 45 22.82 -3.24 11.51
CA SER A 45 22.99 -4.59 10.96
C SER A 45 22.04 -4.86 9.77
N ALA A 46 20.77 -4.42 9.88
CA ALA A 46 19.80 -4.62 8.80
C ALA A 46 20.12 -3.77 7.55
N LEU A 47 20.61 -2.53 7.72
CA LEU A 47 21.01 -1.69 6.60
C LEU A 47 22.24 -2.26 5.88
N GLU A 48 23.26 -2.70 6.60
CA GLU A 48 24.45 -3.29 5.98
C GLU A 48 24.12 -4.57 5.20
N GLN A 49 23.23 -5.43 5.72
CA GLN A 49 22.71 -6.58 4.97
C GLN A 49 22.01 -6.16 3.67
N ARG A 50 21.18 -5.12 3.71
CA ARG A 50 20.51 -4.60 2.50
C ARG A 50 21.50 -3.98 1.51
N LYS A 51 22.53 -3.27 1.99
CA LYS A 51 23.61 -2.75 1.14
C LYS A 51 24.33 -3.87 0.39
N GLU A 52 24.60 -5.00 1.06
CA GLU A 52 25.19 -6.17 0.43
C GLU A 52 24.26 -6.79 -0.63
N GLN A 53 22.97 -6.94 -0.31
CA GLN A 53 21.95 -7.39 -1.27
C GLN A 53 21.84 -6.47 -2.49
N TYR A 54 21.92 -5.15 -2.30
CA TYR A 54 21.92 -4.20 -3.42
C TYR A 54 23.15 -4.35 -4.29
N ARG A 55 24.34 -4.46 -3.68
CA ARG A 55 25.60 -4.68 -4.42
C ARG A 55 25.55 -6.00 -5.21
N ALA A 56 25.00 -7.07 -4.65
CA ALA A 56 24.83 -8.34 -5.34
C ALA A 56 23.88 -8.27 -6.55
N LYS A 57 22.91 -7.33 -6.54
CA LYS A 57 21.99 -7.07 -7.66
C LYS A 57 22.55 -6.11 -8.70
N LEU A 58 23.70 -5.49 -8.43
CA LEU A 58 24.32 -4.55 -9.35
C LEU A 58 24.91 -5.31 -10.54
N GLN A 59 24.32 -5.12 -11.73
CA GLN A 59 24.71 -5.87 -12.93
C GLN A 59 26.08 -5.48 -13.50
N ALA A 60 26.61 -4.32 -13.13
CA ALA A 60 27.88 -3.81 -13.62
C ALA A 60 28.62 -3.01 -12.55
N ASP A 61 29.92 -3.25 -12.43
CA ASP A 61 30.78 -2.47 -11.54
C ASP A 61 30.79 -0.99 -11.92
N ILE A 62 30.82 -0.14 -10.91
CA ILE A 62 30.83 1.31 -11.11
C ILE A 62 32.26 1.81 -11.28
N SER A 63 32.53 2.46 -12.40
CA SER A 63 33.88 2.98 -12.69
C SER A 63 34.25 4.09 -11.71
N LYS A 64 35.56 4.32 -11.52
CA LYS A 64 36.06 5.40 -10.67
C LYS A 64 35.53 6.77 -11.08
N ALA A 65 35.44 7.03 -12.39
CA ALA A 65 34.88 8.28 -12.90
C ALA A 65 33.39 8.45 -12.53
N GLN A 66 32.60 7.37 -12.51
CA GLN A 66 31.21 7.40 -12.06
C GLN A 66 31.12 7.67 -10.56
N GLN A 67 31.99 7.03 -9.76
CA GLN A 67 32.07 7.28 -8.32
C GLN A 67 32.40 8.75 -8.03
N ASP A 68 33.43 9.32 -8.68
CA ASP A 68 33.83 10.71 -8.47
C ASP A 68 32.71 11.69 -8.86
N ARG A 69 32.01 11.41 -9.97
CA ARG A 69 30.85 12.21 -10.39
C ARG A 69 29.69 12.13 -9.39
N LEU A 70 29.45 10.96 -8.81
CA LEU A 70 28.41 10.77 -7.79
C LEU A 70 28.78 11.55 -6.51
N LYS A 71 30.03 11.44 -6.05
CA LYS A 71 30.53 12.19 -4.89
C LYS A 71 30.35 13.71 -5.07
N LEU A 72 30.73 14.24 -6.24
CA LEU A 72 30.59 15.67 -6.55
C LEU A 72 29.14 16.17 -6.49
N ARG A 73 28.17 15.30 -6.76
CA ARG A 73 26.74 15.65 -6.80
C ARG A 73 25.97 15.14 -5.58
N CYS A 74 26.67 14.55 -4.60
CA CYS A 74 26.04 13.77 -3.54
C CYS A 74 25.01 14.58 -2.75
N SER A 75 25.32 15.82 -2.37
CA SER A 75 24.40 16.70 -1.62
C SER A 75 23.09 16.97 -2.37
N VAL A 76 23.17 17.28 -3.67
CA VAL A 76 22.01 17.52 -4.53
C VAL A 76 21.18 16.26 -4.70
N VAL A 77 21.84 15.12 -4.93
CA VAL A 77 21.16 13.83 -5.10
C VAL A 77 20.46 13.41 -3.80
N GLN A 78 21.12 13.51 -2.65
CA GLN A 78 20.51 13.19 -1.35
C GLN A 78 19.32 14.08 -1.01
N ALA A 79 19.38 15.38 -1.32
CA ALA A 79 18.24 16.28 -1.16
C ALA A 79 17.03 15.83 -2.01
N ASN A 80 17.28 15.45 -3.26
CA ASN A 80 16.24 14.94 -4.16
C ASN A 80 15.65 13.62 -3.66
N VAL A 81 16.48 12.70 -3.16
CA VAL A 81 16.03 11.42 -2.61
C VAL A 81 15.17 11.62 -1.35
N LYS A 82 15.56 12.53 -0.44
CA LYS A 82 14.76 12.87 0.74
C LYS A 82 13.39 13.44 0.37
N ASN A 83 13.34 14.35 -0.61
CA ASN A 83 12.09 14.89 -1.13
C ASN A 83 11.21 13.80 -1.77
N LEU A 84 11.83 12.88 -2.52
CA LEU A 84 11.14 11.74 -3.10
C LEU A 84 10.57 10.82 -2.01
N ALA A 85 11.36 10.46 -1.00
CA ALA A 85 10.95 9.62 0.12
C ALA A 85 9.69 10.16 0.82
N GLY A 86 9.64 11.48 1.06
CA GLY A 86 8.46 12.15 1.63
C GLY A 86 7.22 12.01 0.74
N ARG A 87 7.36 12.19 -0.58
CA ARG A 87 6.25 12.05 -1.53
C ARG A 87 5.76 10.62 -1.68
N LEU A 88 6.64 9.63 -1.56
CA LEU A 88 6.26 8.22 -1.70
C LEU A 88 5.27 7.75 -0.64
N GLY A 89 5.39 8.25 0.60
CA GLY A 89 4.42 7.96 1.65
C GLY A 89 3.00 8.36 1.26
N GLU A 90 2.82 9.60 0.76
CA GLU A 90 1.50 10.06 0.31
C GLU A 90 0.97 9.28 -0.90
N ILE A 91 1.83 8.96 -1.87
CA ILE A 91 1.45 8.21 -3.08
C ILE A 91 1.00 6.80 -2.69
N GLN A 92 1.76 6.13 -1.80
CA GLN A 92 1.42 4.81 -1.28
C GLN A 92 0.06 4.82 -0.61
N THR A 93 -0.19 5.74 0.32
CA THR A 93 -1.48 5.86 1.01
C THR A 93 -2.62 6.09 0.02
N LYS A 94 -2.53 7.11 -0.84
CA LYS A 94 -3.61 7.47 -1.76
C LYS A 94 -4.00 6.32 -2.68
N ARG A 95 -3.02 5.63 -3.27
CA ARG A 95 -3.27 4.52 -4.21
C ARG A 95 -3.77 3.27 -3.51
N THR A 96 -3.18 2.90 -2.37
CA THR A 96 -3.64 1.74 -1.59
C THR A 96 -5.08 1.93 -1.14
N THR A 97 -5.42 3.10 -0.61
CA THR A 97 -6.81 3.41 -0.23
C THR A 97 -7.76 3.32 -1.41
N ALA A 98 -7.39 3.84 -2.59
CA ALA A 98 -8.23 3.75 -3.78
C ALA A 98 -8.46 2.29 -4.23
N TYR A 99 -7.41 1.46 -4.25
CA TYR A 99 -7.55 0.05 -4.63
C TYR A 99 -8.35 -0.76 -3.61
N ASP A 100 -8.13 -0.51 -2.32
CA ASP A 100 -8.88 -1.17 -1.26
C ASP A 100 -10.36 -0.78 -1.29
N ALA A 101 -10.68 0.48 -1.61
CA ALA A 101 -12.06 0.93 -1.82
C ALA A 101 -12.73 0.20 -3.00
N ILE A 102 -12.04 0.11 -4.15
CA ILE A 102 -12.56 -0.61 -5.33
C ILE A 102 -12.83 -2.07 -5.01
N LEU A 103 -11.89 -2.76 -4.36
CA LEU A 103 -12.08 -4.16 -3.95
C LEU A 103 -13.20 -4.30 -2.91
N GLY A 104 -13.34 -3.35 -1.99
CA GLY A 104 -14.43 -3.31 -1.02
C GLY A 104 -15.80 -3.20 -1.69
N GLU A 105 -15.96 -2.29 -2.64
CA GLU A 105 -17.20 -2.11 -3.40
C GLU A 105 -17.54 -3.35 -4.25
N LEU A 106 -16.55 -3.94 -4.91
CA LEU A 106 -16.75 -5.17 -5.70
C LEU A 106 -17.18 -6.36 -4.85
N ASN A 107 -16.60 -6.53 -3.66
CA ASN A 107 -16.99 -7.59 -2.74
C ASN A 107 -18.39 -7.38 -2.14
N ALA A 108 -18.74 -6.13 -1.83
CA ALA A 108 -20.09 -5.78 -1.40
C ALA A 108 -21.13 -6.08 -2.50
N LEU A 109 -20.79 -5.78 -3.76
CA LEU A 109 -21.64 -6.10 -4.90
C LEU A 109 -21.77 -7.62 -5.10
N LEU A 110 -20.68 -8.38 -5.04
CA LEU A 110 -20.71 -9.85 -5.12
C LEU A 110 -21.67 -10.43 -4.07
N THR A 111 -21.57 -9.98 -2.82
CA THR A 111 -22.45 -10.42 -1.73
C THR A 111 -23.93 -10.14 -2.02
N LEU A 112 -24.23 -8.95 -2.57
CA LEU A 112 -25.59 -8.57 -2.95
C LEU A 112 -26.14 -9.45 -4.09
N LEU A 113 -25.33 -9.68 -5.13
CA LEU A 113 -25.70 -10.50 -6.28
C LEU A 113 -25.90 -11.98 -5.87
N ASP A 114 -25.02 -12.52 -5.02
CA ASP A 114 -25.13 -13.87 -4.49
C ASP A 114 -26.43 -14.05 -3.68
N THR A 115 -26.79 -13.05 -2.86
CA THR A 115 -28.06 -13.05 -2.09
C THR A 115 -29.29 -13.06 -3.01
N GLN A 116 -29.16 -12.50 -4.21
CA GLN A 116 -30.21 -12.50 -5.23
C GLN A 116 -30.18 -13.78 -6.09
N GLY A 117 -29.26 -14.71 -5.86
CA GLY A 117 -29.11 -15.92 -6.67
C GLY A 117 -28.59 -15.67 -8.09
N VAL A 118 -27.92 -14.53 -8.32
CA VAL A 118 -27.22 -14.24 -9.59
C VAL A 118 -25.91 -15.03 -9.61
N ASP A 119 -25.59 -15.69 -10.73
CA ASP A 119 -24.29 -16.35 -10.88
C ASP A 119 -23.16 -15.31 -11.00
N THR A 120 -22.32 -15.25 -9.97
CA THR A 120 -21.18 -14.33 -9.88
C THR A 120 -19.83 -14.98 -10.18
N THR A 121 -19.79 -16.23 -10.64
CA THR A 121 -18.56 -17.03 -10.77
C THR A 121 -17.45 -16.30 -11.53
N ASN A 122 -17.77 -15.69 -12.68
CA ASN A 122 -16.81 -14.95 -13.49
C ASN A 122 -16.35 -13.67 -12.79
N LEU A 123 -17.27 -12.87 -12.25
CA LEU A 123 -16.92 -11.63 -11.54
C LEU A 123 -16.05 -11.92 -10.31
N LYS A 124 -16.32 -13.00 -9.57
CA LYS A 124 -15.50 -13.42 -8.43
C LYS A 124 -14.07 -13.79 -8.85
N THR A 125 -13.93 -14.47 -9.99
CA THR A 125 -12.63 -14.78 -10.59
C THR A 125 -11.89 -13.48 -10.96
N ASP A 126 -12.59 -12.53 -11.59
CA ASP A 126 -11.99 -11.25 -11.96
C ASP A 126 -11.58 -10.41 -10.74
N VAL A 127 -12.41 -10.36 -9.70
CA VAL A 127 -12.10 -9.66 -8.44
C VAL A 127 -10.88 -10.27 -7.75
N THR A 128 -10.76 -11.60 -7.77
CA THR A 128 -9.58 -12.30 -7.24
C THR A 128 -8.32 -11.91 -8.01
N SER A 129 -8.37 -11.91 -9.34
CA SER A 129 -7.22 -11.48 -10.16
C SER A 129 -6.85 -10.01 -9.94
N LEU A 130 -7.83 -9.13 -9.75
CA LEU A 130 -7.57 -7.73 -9.40
C LEU A 130 -6.90 -7.62 -8.02
N SER A 131 -7.36 -8.41 -7.04
CA SER A 131 -6.77 -8.46 -5.69
C SER A 131 -5.29 -8.89 -5.72
N ASP A 132 -4.95 -9.87 -6.56
CA ASP A 132 -3.56 -10.33 -6.72
C ASP A 132 -2.66 -9.23 -7.32
N LYS A 133 -3.17 -8.49 -8.31
CA LYS A 133 -2.46 -7.33 -8.89
C LYS A 133 -2.25 -6.22 -7.86
N VAL A 134 -3.26 -5.94 -7.05
CA VAL A 134 -3.17 -4.94 -5.95
C VAL A 134 -2.17 -5.38 -4.88
N THR A 135 -2.14 -6.67 -4.54
CA THR A 135 -1.15 -7.24 -3.61
C THR A 135 0.26 -7.11 -4.17
N THR A 136 0.46 -7.41 -5.45
CA THR A 136 1.73 -7.23 -6.16
C THR A 136 2.18 -5.77 -6.10
N TYR A 137 1.27 -4.83 -6.37
CA TYR A 137 1.53 -3.39 -6.25
C TYR A 137 1.99 -3.00 -4.83
N LYS A 138 1.32 -3.49 -3.78
CA LYS A 138 1.67 -3.18 -2.38
C LYS A 138 3.08 -3.68 -2.04
N THR A 139 3.44 -4.88 -2.50
CA THR A 139 4.78 -5.46 -2.30
C THR A 139 5.85 -4.64 -3.02
N GLN A 140 5.65 -4.33 -4.31
CA GLN A 140 6.58 -3.52 -5.09
C GLN A 140 6.74 -2.10 -4.54
N MET A 141 5.65 -1.46 -4.12
CA MET A 141 5.70 -0.13 -3.50
C MET A 141 6.52 -0.15 -2.21
N THR A 142 6.38 -1.21 -1.40
CA THR A 142 7.18 -1.39 -0.17
C THR A 142 8.66 -1.55 -0.51
N ALA A 143 9.01 -2.38 -1.49
CA ALA A 143 10.38 -2.58 -1.93
C ALA A 143 11.00 -1.30 -2.50
N TYR A 144 10.26 -0.57 -3.35
CA TYR A 144 10.70 0.71 -3.89
C TYR A 144 10.92 1.74 -2.80
N LYS A 145 9.96 1.89 -1.88
CA LYS A 145 10.07 2.81 -0.74
C LYS A 145 11.28 2.47 0.14
N GLN A 146 11.50 1.19 0.44
CA GLN A 146 12.65 0.74 1.23
C GLN A 146 13.97 1.15 0.58
N ALA A 147 14.13 0.92 -0.73
CA ALA A 147 15.35 1.29 -1.45
C ALA A 147 15.56 2.81 -1.44
N VAL A 148 14.51 3.60 -1.63
CA VAL A 148 14.58 5.07 -1.57
C VAL A 148 14.91 5.57 -0.16
N ASP A 149 14.29 5.00 0.87
CA ASP A 149 14.56 5.35 2.27
C ASP A 149 16.02 5.00 2.64
N ASP A 150 16.53 3.84 2.24
CA ASP A 150 17.93 3.45 2.48
C ASP A 150 18.90 4.41 1.77
N MET A 151 18.57 4.90 0.57
CA MET A 151 19.35 5.94 -0.09
C MET A 151 19.36 7.28 0.67
N THR A 152 18.40 7.55 1.56
CA THR A 152 18.44 8.76 2.40
C THR A 152 19.49 8.67 3.51
N VAL A 153 19.89 7.46 3.90
CA VAL A 153 20.83 7.19 4.99
C VAL A 153 22.21 6.74 4.49
N ILE A 154 22.31 6.14 3.30
CA ILE A 154 23.59 5.83 2.67
C ILE A 154 24.29 7.13 2.24
N ASP A 155 25.46 7.41 2.80
CA ASP A 155 26.29 8.54 2.40
C ASP A 155 26.95 8.27 1.05
N CYS A 156 26.46 8.89 -0.03
CA CYS A 156 27.04 8.75 -1.37
C CYS A 156 28.46 9.30 -1.52
N SER A 157 28.94 10.13 -0.58
CA SER A 157 30.31 10.64 -0.60
C SER A 157 31.29 9.59 -0.09
N GLN A 158 30.87 8.84 0.94
CA GLN A 158 31.69 7.82 1.59
C GLN A 158 31.50 6.43 0.95
N ASP A 159 30.28 6.09 0.55
CA ASP A 159 29.91 4.79 -0.04
C ASP A 159 29.13 4.98 -1.36
N PRO A 160 29.79 5.49 -2.41
CA PRO A 160 29.15 5.68 -3.72
C PRO A 160 28.69 4.37 -4.36
N VAL A 161 29.33 3.25 -4.02
CA VAL A 161 29.01 1.91 -4.55
C VAL A 161 27.66 1.44 -4.03
N SER A 162 27.45 1.43 -2.71
CA SER A 162 26.14 1.06 -2.15
C SER A 162 25.04 2.01 -2.56
N PHE A 163 25.34 3.31 -2.63
CA PHE A 163 24.34 4.28 -3.07
C PHE A 163 23.88 4.02 -4.51
N GLN A 164 24.84 3.81 -5.42
CA GLN A 164 24.53 3.52 -6.82
C GLN A 164 23.80 2.17 -6.98
N ALA A 165 24.16 1.17 -6.16
CA ALA A 165 23.47 -0.11 -6.13
C ALA A 165 22.01 0.03 -5.67
N ALA A 166 21.77 0.76 -4.56
CA ALA A 166 20.44 1.06 -4.07
C ALA A 166 19.61 1.85 -5.11
N LEU A 167 20.22 2.82 -5.81
CA LEU A 167 19.58 3.56 -6.90
C LEU A 167 19.17 2.65 -8.07
N SER A 168 20.02 1.68 -8.43
CA SER A 168 19.70 0.70 -9.47
C SER A 168 18.48 -0.13 -9.10
N VAL A 169 18.43 -0.62 -7.86
CA VAL A 169 17.28 -1.37 -7.33
C VAL A 169 16.04 -0.47 -7.31
N ALA A 170 16.14 0.74 -6.78
CA ALA A 170 15.01 1.68 -6.73
C ALA A 170 14.41 1.96 -8.12
N ARG A 171 15.25 2.11 -9.15
CA ARG A 171 14.79 2.26 -10.55
C ARG A 171 14.06 1.02 -11.07
N SER A 172 14.63 -0.16 -10.86
CA SER A 172 14.00 -1.42 -11.26
C SER A 172 12.64 -1.62 -10.58
N GLU A 173 12.55 -1.35 -9.27
CA GLU A 173 11.29 -1.46 -8.53
C GLU A 173 10.28 -0.40 -8.97
N HIS A 174 10.73 0.82 -9.30
CA HIS A 174 9.87 1.85 -9.86
C HIS A 174 9.29 1.45 -11.22
N ASP A 175 10.09 0.88 -12.11
CA ASP A 175 9.63 0.45 -13.44
C ASP A 175 8.62 -0.71 -13.34
N ALA A 176 8.86 -1.64 -12.41
CA ALA A 176 7.90 -2.70 -12.07
C ALA A 176 6.59 -2.10 -11.53
N LEU A 177 6.67 -1.11 -10.64
CA LEU A 177 5.51 -0.44 -10.06
C LEU A 177 4.68 0.33 -11.11
N VAL A 178 5.34 1.01 -12.05
CA VAL A 178 4.68 1.69 -13.17
C VAL A 178 3.91 0.68 -14.02
N THR A 179 4.55 -0.44 -14.36
CA THR A 179 3.95 -1.54 -15.12
C THR A 179 2.71 -2.08 -14.40
N THR A 180 2.85 -2.47 -13.14
CA THR A 180 1.73 -3.03 -12.35
C THR A 180 0.60 -2.02 -12.15
N THR A 181 0.90 -0.73 -11.99
CA THR A 181 -0.14 0.32 -11.96
C THR A 181 -0.91 0.40 -13.29
N GLY A 182 -0.20 0.30 -14.42
CA GLY A 182 -0.79 0.24 -15.76
C GLY A 182 -1.68 -0.99 -15.93
N ASP A 183 -1.22 -2.15 -15.47
CA ASP A 183 -1.97 -3.41 -15.53
C ASP A 183 -3.25 -3.35 -14.71
N ILE A 184 -3.20 -2.82 -13.48
CA ILE A 184 -4.40 -2.64 -12.64
C ILE A 184 -5.43 -1.76 -13.34
N ARG A 185 -5.00 -0.61 -13.88
CA ARG A 185 -5.89 0.32 -14.59
C ARG A 185 -6.53 -0.35 -15.82
N THR A 186 -5.70 -1.05 -16.60
CA THR A 186 -6.14 -1.77 -17.81
C THR A 186 -7.13 -2.86 -17.44
N TYR A 187 -6.86 -3.63 -16.40
CA TYR A 187 -7.74 -4.71 -15.93
C TYR A 187 -9.10 -4.19 -15.45
N ILE A 188 -9.11 -3.10 -14.67
CA ILE A 188 -10.36 -2.46 -14.24
C ILE A 188 -11.17 -1.98 -15.45
N THR A 189 -10.50 -1.33 -16.42
CA THR A 189 -11.17 -0.70 -17.56
C THR A 189 -11.67 -1.72 -18.58
N ASN A 190 -10.90 -2.77 -18.84
CA ASN A 190 -11.13 -3.69 -19.95
C ASN A 190 -11.72 -5.04 -19.53
N THR A 191 -11.68 -5.37 -18.23
CA THR A 191 -12.21 -6.64 -17.71
C THR A 191 -13.37 -6.38 -16.74
N ILE A 192 -13.09 -5.73 -15.61
CA ILE A 192 -14.08 -5.52 -14.54
C ILE A 192 -15.27 -4.70 -15.05
N LYS A 193 -15.02 -3.53 -15.65
CA LYS A 193 -16.10 -2.64 -16.07
C LYS A 193 -17.03 -3.28 -17.13
N PRO A 194 -16.53 -3.90 -18.21
CA PRO A 194 -17.40 -4.61 -19.16
C PRO A 194 -18.18 -5.77 -18.54
N ALA A 195 -17.57 -6.54 -17.61
CA ALA A 195 -18.25 -7.61 -16.90
C ALA A 195 -19.44 -7.06 -16.10
N LEU A 196 -19.24 -5.98 -15.34
CA LEU A 196 -20.30 -5.31 -14.59
C LEU A 196 -21.40 -4.75 -15.48
N GLN A 197 -21.05 -4.15 -16.63
CA GLN A 197 -22.02 -3.65 -17.61
C GLN A 197 -22.87 -4.77 -18.22
N THR A 198 -22.25 -5.92 -18.49
CA THR A 198 -22.94 -7.11 -19.01
C THR A 198 -23.91 -7.66 -17.98
N MET A 199 -23.45 -7.87 -16.74
CA MET A 199 -24.30 -8.33 -15.64
C MET A 199 -25.48 -7.40 -15.40
N ARG A 200 -25.24 -6.08 -15.39
CA ARG A 200 -26.31 -5.09 -15.28
C ARG A 200 -27.37 -5.25 -16.38
N THR A 201 -26.93 -5.40 -17.63
CA THR A 201 -27.83 -5.57 -18.77
C THR A 201 -28.65 -6.86 -18.65
N GLN A 202 -28.04 -7.96 -18.20
CA GLN A 202 -28.71 -9.24 -18.01
C GLN A 202 -29.77 -9.19 -16.91
N ILE A 203 -29.52 -8.44 -15.84
CA ILE A 203 -30.48 -8.21 -14.76
C ILE A 203 -31.64 -7.33 -15.26
N GLU A 204 -31.34 -6.22 -15.93
CA GLU A 204 -32.36 -5.28 -16.44
C GLU A 204 -33.29 -5.92 -17.49
N THR A 205 -32.79 -6.88 -18.27
CA THR A 205 -33.57 -7.60 -19.30
C THR A 205 -34.23 -8.88 -18.80
N GLY A 206 -34.06 -9.23 -17.52
CA GLY A 206 -34.60 -10.46 -16.93
C GLY A 206 -33.97 -11.75 -17.47
N GLN A 207 -32.82 -11.65 -18.15
CA GLN A 207 -32.06 -12.82 -18.62
C GLN A 207 -31.43 -13.59 -17.46
N ILE A 208 -31.17 -12.90 -16.34
CA ILE A 208 -30.87 -13.52 -15.06
C ILE A 208 -31.97 -13.08 -14.10
N THR A 209 -32.97 -13.93 -13.89
CA THR A 209 -33.95 -13.71 -12.83
C THR A 209 -33.27 -14.03 -11.51
N GLY A 210 -32.98 -13.01 -10.71
CA GLY A 210 -32.66 -13.23 -9.31
C GLY A 210 -33.79 -14.04 -8.69
N GLY A 211 -33.46 -15.17 -8.07
CA GLY A 211 -34.44 -16.18 -7.67
C GLY A 211 -35.57 -15.54 -6.87
N THR A 212 -36.74 -15.39 -7.48
CA THR A 212 -37.97 -15.06 -6.76
C THR A 212 -38.29 -16.24 -5.86
N GLN A 213 -37.94 -16.13 -4.58
CA GLN A 213 -38.64 -16.81 -3.50
C GLN A 213 -39.66 -15.87 -2.89
#